data_AF-A0AAD5T0S8-F1
#
_entry.id   AF-A0AAD5T0S8-F1
#
_cell.length_a   1.000
_cell.length_b   1.000
_cell.length_c   1.000
_cell.angle_alpha   90.00
_cell.angle_beta   90.00
_cell.angle_gamma   90.00
#
_symmetry.space_group_name_H-M   'P 1'
#
loop_
_entity.id
_entity.type
_entity.pdbx_description
1 polymer ?
#
loop_
_entity_poly.entity_id
_entity_poly.type
_entity_poly.pdbx_seq_one_letter_code
_entity_poly.pdbx_strand_id
1 'polypeptide(L)'
;GGSRHVNEVGLSRKHLIEGTREALERLQLEYVDLVFAHRPDIDTPMEETVRAFNNLIETGLAFYWGTSEWSAEQIQDAYRVSEKLGLISPLMEQPQYNMIHRENVEQNLIPLFKEYGLGTTIWSPLAFGILTGKYNKGIPDGSRLSVDKPMTRAILKDLSSPKGQENLAKVEKLKLIAEKLKCTLAQLALAWCLKNPHVSTAMVGATSPEQLIENLSALSVVGLLTEDILSEIDLILANKPVVVNSFR
;
A
#
# COMPACT_ATOMS: atom_id res chain seq x y z
N GLY A 1 -7.69 -13.35 22.09
CA GLY A 1 -8.36 -14.61 22.45
C GLY A 1 -9.84 -14.40 22.25
N GLY A 2 -10.48 -15.29 21.51
CA GLY A 2 -11.84 -15.15 20.98
C GLY A 2 -11.80 -15.57 19.51
N SER A 3 -12.33 -16.75 19.19
CA SER A 3 -12.54 -17.17 17.80
C SER A 3 -13.48 -16.14 17.17
N ARG A 4 -12.97 -15.35 16.23
CA ARG A 4 -13.79 -14.35 15.55
C ARG A 4 -14.87 -15.09 14.77
N HIS A 5 -16.12 -14.80 15.04
CA HIS A 5 -17.25 -15.40 14.33
C HIS A 5 -17.10 -15.09 12.83
N VAL A 6 -17.62 -15.94 11.94
CA VAL A 6 -17.59 -15.69 10.47
C VAL A 6 -18.26 -14.36 10.08
N ASN A 7 -19.08 -13.80 10.97
CA ASN A 7 -19.74 -12.50 10.79
C ASN A 7 -18.95 -11.31 11.37
N GLU A 8 -17.85 -11.58 12.08
CA GLU A 8 -16.95 -10.57 12.69
C GLU A 8 -15.69 -10.32 11.84
N VAL A 9 -15.58 -11.01 10.70
CA VAL A 9 -14.48 -10.90 9.73
C VAL A 9 -15.01 -11.14 8.31
N GLY A 10 -14.19 -10.83 7.30
CA GLY A 10 -14.50 -11.10 5.90
C GLY A 10 -15.23 -9.94 5.22
N LEU A 11 -15.89 -10.22 4.11
CA LEU A 11 -16.56 -9.23 3.25
C LEU A 11 -18.04 -9.55 3.02
N SER A 12 -18.64 -10.39 3.87
CA SER A 12 -20.09 -10.64 3.83
C SER A 12 -20.87 -9.34 3.98
N ARG A 13 -22.07 -9.30 3.40
CA ARG A 13 -22.96 -8.12 3.47
C ARG A 13 -23.22 -7.68 4.92
N LYS A 14 -23.41 -8.66 5.82
CA LYS A 14 -23.61 -8.40 7.24
C LYS A 14 -22.40 -7.68 7.85
N HIS A 15 -21.21 -8.24 7.66
CA HIS A 15 -19.99 -7.68 8.26
C HIS A 15 -19.66 -6.30 7.70
N LEU A 16 -19.81 -6.08 6.39
CA LEU A 16 -19.56 -4.77 5.79
C LEU A 16 -20.51 -3.69 6.34
N ILE A 17 -21.81 -3.99 6.45
CA ILE A 17 -22.79 -3.00 6.97
C ILE A 17 -22.57 -2.74 8.46
N GLU A 18 -22.44 -3.78 9.28
CA GLU A 18 -22.26 -3.63 10.73
C GLU A 18 -20.89 -3.02 11.05
N GLY A 19 -19.82 -3.53 10.43
CA GLY A 19 -18.46 -3.05 10.63
C GLY A 19 -18.27 -1.61 10.22
N THR A 20 -18.87 -1.16 9.11
CA THR A 20 -18.84 0.25 8.70
C THR A 20 -19.58 1.13 9.70
N ARG A 21 -20.78 0.75 10.16
CA ARG A 21 -21.53 1.53 11.17
C ARG A 21 -20.76 1.67 12.47
N GLU A 22 -20.22 0.57 12.98
CA GLU A 22 -19.40 0.61 14.20
C GLU A 22 -18.12 1.45 14.01
N ALA A 23 -17.52 1.42 12.82
CA ALA A 23 -16.37 2.27 12.51
C ALA A 23 -16.76 3.76 12.51
N LEU A 24 -17.88 4.11 11.90
CA LEU A 24 -18.42 5.48 11.86
C LEU A 24 -18.74 6.00 13.27
N GLU A 25 -19.36 5.19 14.12
CA GLU A 25 -19.61 5.53 15.52
C GLU A 25 -18.30 5.86 16.27
N ARG A 26 -17.26 5.02 16.11
CA ARG A 26 -15.94 5.27 16.72
C ARG A 26 -15.23 6.48 16.15
N LEU A 27 -15.41 6.75 14.85
CA LEU A 27 -14.86 7.93 14.17
C LEU A 27 -15.64 9.21 14.50
N GLN A 28 -16.85 9.09 15.07
CA GLN A 28 -17.78 10.19 15.28
C GLN A 28 -18.12 10.91 13.96
N LEU A 29 -18.29 10.14 12.90
CA LEU A 29 -18.63 10.61 11.55
C LEU A 29 -19.92 9.97 11.08
N GLU A 30 -20.66 10.66 10.22
CA GLU A 30 -21.84 10.12 9.56
C GLU A 30 -21.49 9.24 8.36
N TYR A 31 -20.36 9.53 7.71
CA TYR A 31 -19.85 8.82 6.55
C TYR A 31 -18.32 8.85 6.51
N VAL A 32 -17.73 8.02 5.65
CA VAL A 32 -16.34 8.16 5.19
C VAL A 32 -16.30 8.44 3.70
N ASP A 33 -15.32 9.20 3.22
CA ASP A 33 -15.16 9.40 1.78
C ASP A 33 -14.90 8.07 1.07
N LEU A 34 -14.03 7.25 1.67
CA LEU A 34 -13.48 6.04 1.10
C LEU A 34 -13.61 4.88 2.09
N VAL A 35 -14.23 3.77 1.68
CA VAL A 35 -14.24 2.50 2.43
C VAL A 35 -13.50 1.40 1.68
N PHE A 36 -12.63 0.65 2.34
CA PHE A 36 -11.80 -0.37 1.70
C PHE A 36 -12.21 -1.79 2.10
N ALA A 37 -12.26 -2.69 1.13
CA ALA A 37 -12.13 -4.13 1.37
C ALA A 37 -10.68 -4.42 1.78
N HIS A 38 -10.42 -4.51 3.08
CA HIS A 38 -9.05 -4.58 3.62
C HIS A 38 -8.26 -5.79 3.09
N ARG A 39 -8.88 -6.93 2.83
CA ARG A 39 -8.27 -8.11 2.20
C ARG A 39 -9.31 -8.81 1.34
N PRO A 40 -8.90 -9.59 0.32
CA PRO A 40 -9.86 -10.44 -0.39
C PRO A 40 -10.44 -11.47 0.57
N ASP A 41 -11.71 -11.80 0.35
CA ASP A 41 -12.42 -12.84 1.09
C ASP A 41 -12.83 -13.94 0.10
N ILE A 42 -12.25 -15.13 0.29
CA ILE A 42 -12.52 -16.28 -0.58
C ILE A 42 -13.84 -16.98 -0.24
N ASP A 43 -14.39 -16.71 0.94
CA ASP A 43 -15.61 -17.35 1.44
C ASP A 43 -16.87 -16.55 1.07
N THR A 44 -16.73 -15.28 0.69
CA THR A 44 -17.83 -14.42 0.25
C THR A 44 -17.85 -14.27 -1.28
N PRO A 45 -18.96 -14.56 -1.97
CA PRO A 45 -19.09 -14.31 -3.41
C PRO A 45 -18.84 -12.84 -3.79
N MET A 46 -18.16 -12.61 -4.92
CA MET A 46 -17.88 -11.25 -5.41
C MET A 46 -19.14 -10.40 -5.58
N GLU A 47 -20.23 -10.99 -6.08
CA GLU A 47 -21.52 -10.32 -6.21
C GLU A 47 -22.07 -9.82 -4.87
N GLU A 48 -21.96 -10.60 -3.80
CA GLU A 48 -22.41 -10.16 -2.48
C GLU A 48 -21.57 -8.97 -1.99
N THR A 49 -20.24 -9.07 -2.13
CA THR A 49 -19.30 -8.01 -1.74
C THR A 49 -19.59 -6.70 -2.47
N VAL A 50 -19.71 -6.74 -3.81
CA VAL A 50 -19.99 -5.56 -4.64
C VAL A 50 -21.34 -4.93 -4.27
N ARG A 51 -22.40 -5.75 -4.08
CA ARG A 51 -23.71 -5.26 -3.65
C ARG A 51 -23.69 -4.66 -2.25
N ALA A 52 -22.88 -5.19 -1.35
CA ALA A 52 -22.74 -4.69 0.01
C ALA A 52 -22.06 -3.31 0.01
N PHE A 53 -20.95 -3.13 -0.70
CA PHE A 53 -20.30 -1.82 -0.84
C PHE A 53 -21.21 -0.78 -1.51
N ASN A 54 -21.93 -1.17 -2.56
CA ASN A 54 -22.89 -0.27 -3.19
C ASN A 54 -24.02 0.11 -2.24
N ASN A 55 -24.48 -0.81 -1.38
CA ASN A 55 -25.45 -0.47 -0.34
C ASN A 55 -24.90 0.54 0.68
N LEU A 56 -23.62 0.46 1.06
CA LEU A 56 -23.00 1.48 1.92
C LEU A 56 -23.03 2.86 1.25
N ILE A 57 -22.82 2.91 -0.07
CA ILE A 57 -22.87 4.15 -0.85
C ILE A 57 -24.30 4.70 -0.93
N GLU A 58 -25.26 3.86 -1.34
CA GLU A 58 -26.67 4.25 -1.46
C GLU A 58 -27.29 4.69 -0.13
N THR A 59 -26.83 4.13 0.98
CA THR A 59 -27.29 4.49 2.33
C THR A 59 -26.53 5.65 2.94
N GLY A 60 -25.57 6.24 2.22
CA GLY A 60 -24.80 7.41 2.65
C GLY A 60 -23.75 7.13 3.72
N LEU A 61 -23.37 5.87 3.94
CA LEU A 61 -22.33 5.51 4.91
C LEU A 61 -20.91 5.65 4.33
N ALA A 62 -20.78 5.65 3.00
CA ALA A 62 -19.54 5.96 2.30
C ALA A 62 -19.82 6.69 0.98
N PHE A 63 -18.88 7.48 0.45
CA PHE A 63 -19.01 8.02 -0.90
C PHE A 63 -18.49 7.05 -1.97
N TYR A 64 -17.36 6.41 -1.71
CA TYR A 64 -16.71 5.49 -2.65
C TYR A 64 -16.13 4.28 -1.92
N TRP A 65 -15.85 3.23 -2.68
CA TRP A 65 -15.17 2.05 -2.17
C TRP A 65 -13.95 1.66 -3.00
N GLY A 66 -13.06 0.89 -2.38
CA GLY A 66 -11.85 0.37 -3.00
C GLY A 66 -11.41 -0.95 -2.39
N THR A 67 -10.31 -1.48 -2.90
CA THR A 67 -9.74 -2.76 -2.49
C THR A 67 -8.37 -2.57 -1.83
N SER A 68 -7.88 -3.56 -1.08
CA SER A 68 -6.54 -3.55 -0.51
C SER A 68 -5.92 -4.93 -0.48
N GLU A 69 -4.73 -5.06 -1.07
CA GLU A 69 -4.03 -6.32 -1.29
C GLU A 69 -4.87 -7.34 -2.08
N TRP A 70 -5.63 -6.86 -3.07
CA TRP A 70 -6.32 -7.71 -4.02
C TRP A 70 -5.44 -7.97 -5.24
N SER A 71 -5.60 -9.15 -5.86
CA SER A 71 -4.96 -9.43 -7.14
C SER A 71 -5.63 -8.65 -8.27
N ALA A 72 -4.91 -8.44 -9.37
CA ALA A 72 -5.47 -7.79 -10.55
C ALA A 72 -6.70 -8.54 -11.13
N GLU A 73 -6.73 -9.87 -10.98
CA GLU A 73 -7.85 -10.72 -11.38
C GLU A 73 -9.08 -10.49 -10.50
N GLN A 74 -8.91 -10.41 -9.18
CA GLN A 74 -10.00 -10.15 -8.24
C GLN A 74 -10.61 -8.77 -8.46
N ILE A 75 -9.78 -7.76 -8.73
CA ILE A 75 -10.26 -6.41 -9.05
C ILE A 75 -11.04 -6.43 -10.37
N GLN A 76 -10.53 -7.08 -11.43
CA GLN A 76 -11.27 -7.25 -12.69
C GLN A 76 -12.62 -7.94 -12.48
N ASP A 77 -12.67 -8.97 -11.63
CA ASP A 77 -13.93 -9.64 -11.34
C ASP A 77 -14.94 -8.71 -10.65
N ALA A 78 -14.47 -7.86 -9.72
CA ALA A 78 -15.30 -6.83 -9.11
C ALA A 78 -15.84 -5.82 -10.13
N TYR A 79 -15.01 -5.35 -11.07
CA TYR A 79 -15.44 -4.48 -12.17
C TYR A 79 -16.50 -5.17 -13.04
N ARG A 80 -16.23 -6.40 -13.50
CA ARG A 80 -17.14 -7.19 -14.33
C ARG A 80 -18.51 -7.39 -13.67
N VAL A 81 -18.51 -7.72 -12.38
CA VAL A 81 -19.74 -7.88 -11.59
C VAL A 81 -20.48 -6.55 -11.45
N SER A 82 -19.76 -5.46 -11.18
CA SER A 82 -20.35 -4.13 -11.04
C SER A 82 -21.01 -3.68 -12.34
N GLU A 83 -20.33 -3.81 -13.48
CA GLU A 83 -20.86 -3.48 -14.80
C GLU A 83 -22.09 -4.32 -15.16
N LYS A 84 -22.03 -5.64 -14.95
CA LYS A 84 -23.16 -6.54 -15.20
C LYS A 84 -24.41 -6.15 -14.43
N LEU A 85 -24.24 -5.61 -13.23
CA LEU A 85 -25.33 -5.26 -12.30
C LEU A 85 -25.71 -3.78 -12.35
N GLY A 86 -25.00 -2.95 -13.11
CA GLY A 86 -25.20 -1.49 -13.12
C GLY A 86 -24.82 -0.83 -11.79
N LEU A 87 -23.81 -1.37 -11.10
CA LEU A 87 -23.33 -0.91 -9.79
C LEU A 87 -22.00 -0.16 -9.92
N ILE A 88 -21.63 0.57 -8.87
CA ILE A 88 -20.37 1.31 -8.74
C ILE A 88 -19.22 0.32 -8.50
N SER A 89 -18.25 0.30 -9.41
CA SER A 89 -16.98 -0.43 -9.31
C SER A 89 -16.04 0.17 -8.25
N PRO A 90 -15.06 -0.59 -7.73
CA PRO A 90 -14.06 -0.02 -6.83
C PRO A 90 -13.24 1.04 -7.57
N LEU A 91 -12.91 2.16 -6.92
CA LEU A 91 -12.22 3.29 -7.59
C LEU A 91 -10.72 3.39 -7.26
N MET A 92 -10.27 2.65 -6.26
CA MET A 92 -8.86 2.62 -5.88
C MET A 92 -8.44 1.28 -5.28
N GLU A 93 -7.16 0.99 -5.39
CA GLU A 93 -6.48 -0.11 -4.70
C GLU A 93 -5.52 0.47 -3.65
N GLN A 94 -5.37 -0.22 -2.51
CA GLN A 94 -4.39 0.10 -1.48
C GLN A 94 -3.34 -1.02 -1.37
N PRO A 95 -2.31 -1.00 -2.24
CA PRO A 95 -1.28 -2.01 -2.29
C PRO A 95 -0.03 -1.59 -1.49
N GLN A 96 0.76 -2.57 -1.08
CA GLN A 96 2.12 -2.31 -0.60
C GLN A 96 2.96 -1.80 -1.79
N TYR A 97 3.67 -0.69 -1.60
CA TYR A 97 4.61 -0.22 -2.62
C TYR A 97 5.76 0.54 -1.99
N ASN A 98 6.98 0.16 -2.37
CA ASN A 98 8.22 0.82 -1.97
C ASN A 98 9.39 0.28 -2.81
N MET A 99 10.58 0.86 -2.64
CA MET A 99 11.77 0.51 -3.42
C MET A 99 12.14 -0.99 -3.40
N ILE A 100 11.75 -1.76 -2.37
CA ILE A 100 12.04 -3.20 -2.27
C ILE A 100 10.80 -4.09 -2.48
N HIS A 101 9.64 -3.50 -2.79
CA HIS A 101 8.38 -4.19 -3.09
C HIS A 101 7.64 -3.44 -4.21
N ARG A 102 7.87 -3.87 -5.45
CA ARG A 102 7.51 -3.12 -6.68
C ARG A 102 6.51 -3.84 -7.57
N GLU A 103 6.64 -5.17 -7.66
CA GLU A 103 6.00 -6.03 -8.65
C GLU A 103 4.49 -5.81 -8.78
N ASN A 104 3.76 -5.70 -7.67
CA ASN A 104 2.31 -5.55 -7.77
C ASN A 104 1.91 -4.25 -8.51
N VAL A 105 2.45 -3.11 -8.10
CA VAL A 105 2.10 -1.79 -8.68
C VAL A 105 2.75 -1.57 -10.05
N GLU A 106 4.01 -1.95 -10.23
CA GLU A 106 4.77 -1.70 -11.46
C GLU A 106 4.64 -2.81 -12.51
N GLN A 107 3.86 -3.86 -12.27
CA GLN A 107 3.63 -4.93 -13.24
C GLN A 107 2.17 -5.41 -13.24
N ASN A 108 1.67 -5.88 -12.11
CA ASN A 108 0.38 -6.59 -12.07
C ASN A 108 -0.83 -5.65 -12.24
N LEU A 109 -0.77 -4.45 -11.67
CA LEU A 109 -1.88 -3.47 -11.71
C LEU A 109 -1.88 -2.57 -12.95
N ILE A 110 -0.81 -2.60 -13.76
CA ILE A 110 -0.67 -1.76 -14.97
C ILE A 110 -1.90 -1.84 -15.90
N PRO A 111 -2.44 -3.04 -16.22
CA PRO A 111 -3.62 -3.13 -17.07
C PRO A 111 -4.83 -2.36 -16.50
N LEU A 112 -5.02 -2.39 -15.17
CA LEU A 112 -6.16 -1.76 -14.50
C LEU A 112 -6.06 -0.23 -14.49
N PHE A 113 -4.85 0.31 -14.38
CA PHE A 113 -4.63 1.75 -14.50
C PHE A 113 -5.04 2.26 -15.88
N LYS A 114 -4.74 1.48 -16.93
CA LYS A 114 -5.06 1.85 -18.32
C LYS A 114 -6.53 1.63 -18.67
N GLU A 115 -7.11 0.51 -18.22
CA GLU A 115 -8.46 0.11 -18.59
C GLU A 115 -9.52 0.89 -17.80
N TYR A 116 -9.32 1.04 -16.49
CA TYR A 116 -10.33 1.60 -15.59
C TYR A 116 -9.94 2.94 -14.96
N GLY A 117 -8.72 3.43 -15.18
CA GLY A 117 -8.24 4.65 -14.52
C GLY A 117 -8.05 4.48 -13.01
N LEU A 118 -7.80 3.25 -12.54
CA LEU A 118 -7.69 2.91 -11.12
C LEU A 118 -6.59 3.76 -10.44
N GLY A 119 -6.93 4.42 -9.34
CA GLY A 119 -5.95 5.12 -8.49
C GLY A 119 -5.32 4.20 -7.46
N THR A 120 -4.16 4.57 -6.91
CA THR A 120 -3.59 3.84 -5.76
C THR A 120 -3.34 4.72 -4.54
N THR A 121 -3.69 4.18 -3.38
CA THR A 121 -3.29 4.70 -2.08
C THR A 121 -2.30 3.71 -1.47
N ILE A 122 -1.01 3.89 -1.72
CA ILE A 122 -0.01 2.89 -1.30
C ILE A 122 0.22 2.91 0.21
N TRP A 123 0.62 1.76 0.77
CA TRP A 123 1.04 1.65 2.17
C TRP A 123 2.47 1.12 2.31
N SER A 124 3.05 1.36 3.49
CA SER A 124 4.46 1.05 3.83
C SER A 124 5.49 1.56 2.81
N PRO A 125 5.47 2.84 2.40
CA PRO A 125 6.47 3.40 1.49
C PRO A 125 7.90 3.37 2.07
N LEU A 126 8.03 3.29 3.40
CA LEU A 126 9.31 3.14 4.10
C LEU A 126 9.63 1.69 4.52
N ALA A 127 8.83 0.70 4.09
CA ALA A 127 8.98 -0.71 4.44
C ALA A 127 9.18 -0.93 5.96
N PHE A 128 8.21 -0.52 6.77
CA PHE A 128 8.29 -0.58 8.25
C PHE A 128 9.47 0.18 8.88
N GLY A 129 10.12 1.07 8.12
CA GLY A 129 11.29 1.84 8.54
C GLY A 129 12.62 1.28 8.03
N ILE A 130 12.63 0.18 7.28
CA ILE A 130 13.85 -0.38 6.67
C ILE A 130 14.48 0.65 5.72
N LEU A 131 13.67 1.35 4.92
CA LEU A 131 14.15 2.36 3.98
C LEU A 131 14.57 3.68 4.64
N THR A 132 14.67 3.76 5.96
CA THR A 132 15.36 4.88 6.64
C THR A 132 16.82 4.55 6.96
N GLY A 133 17.25 3.31 6.71
CA GLY A 133 18.61 2.84 7.01
C GLY A 133 18.90 2.60 8.50
N LYS A 134 17.90 2.76 9.39
CA LYS A 134 18.07 2.61 10.84
C LYS A 134 18.32 1.18 11.30
N TYR A 135 17.96 0.20 10.45
CA TYR A 135 18.13 -1.23 10.75
C TYR A 135 19.44 -1.82 10.21
N ASN A 136 20.26 -1.02 9.51
CA ASN A 136 21.50 -1.49 8.88
C ASN A 136 22.59 -1.90 9.89
N LYS A 137 22.46 -1.48 11.16
CA LYS A 137 23.40 -1.78 12.25
C LYS A 137 22.74 -2.55 13.40
N GLY A 138 21.63 -3.23 13.14
CA GLY A 138 20.81 -3.91 14.16
C GLY A 138 19.48 -3.18 14.42
N ILE A 139 18.71 -3.66 15.40
CA ILE A 139 17.38 -3.14 15.72
C ILE A 139 17.49 -2.14 16.88
N PRO A 140 17.26 -0.84 16.66
CA PRO A 140 17.30 0.14 17.74
C PRO A 140 16.15 -0.06 18.74
N ASP A 141 16.44 0.21 20.02
CA ASP A 141 15.43 0.22 21.08
C ASP A 141 14.32 1.25 20.80
N GLY A 142 13.09 0.93 21.17
CA GLY A 142 11.91 1.77 20.93
C GLY A 142 11.49 1.88 19.46
N SER A 143 12.22 1.25 18.53
CA SER A 143 11.84 1.22 17.12
C SER A 143 10.65 0.26 16.89
N ARG A 144 9.93 0.44 15.77
CA ARG A 144 8.78 -0.40 15.42
C ARG A 144 9.08 -1.91 15.47
N LEU A 145 10.26 -2.33 15.01
CA LEU A 145 10.68 -3.74 14.99
C LEU A 145 11.17 -4.26 16.35
N SER A 146 11.38 -3.40 17.36
CA SER A 146 11.70 -3.83 18.72
C SER A 146 10.49 -4.33 19.51
N VAL A 147 9.27 -3.98 19.07
CA VAL A 147 8.03 -4.38 19.76
C VAL A 147 7.66 -5.80 19.36
N ASP A 148 7.62 -6.74 20.30
CA ASP A 148 7.32 -8.15 20.03
C ASP A 148 5.83 -8.36 19.67
N LYS A 149 5.55 -8.55 18.37
CA LYS A 149 4.23 -8.81 17.80
C LYS A 149 4.39 -9.85 16.68
N PRO A 150 3.34 -10.61 16.32
CA PRO A 150 3.42 -11.58 15.22
C PRO A 150 3.98 -10.99 13.92
N MET A 151 3.53 -9.79 13.54
CA MET A 151 3.99 -9.08 12.35
C MET A 151 5.48 -8.69 12.43
N THR A 152 5.95 -8.18 13.57
CA THR A 152 7.36 -7.77 13.72
C THR A 152 8.29 -8.98 13.72
N ARG A 153 7.89 -10.10 14.34
CA ARG A 153 8.62 -11.38 14.25
C ARG A 153 8.76 -11.88 12.81
N ALA A 154 7.70 -11.78 12.01
CA ALA A 154 7.75 -12.14 10.59
C ALA A 154 8.74 -11.24 9.83
N ILE A 155 8.66 -9.92 10.03
CA ILE A 155 9.58 -8.97 9.39
C ILE A 155 11.03 -9.20 9.82
N LEU A 156 11.29 -9.47 11.10
CA LEU A 156 12.64 -9.77 11.61
C LEU A 156 13.21 -11.07 11.00
N LYS A 157 12.37 -12.09 10.84
CA LYS A 157 12.75 -13.33 10.15
C LYS A 157 13.12 -13.05 8.69
N ASP A 158 12.32 -12.25 7.98
CA ASP A 158 12.58 -11.88 6.60
C ASP A 158 13.85 -11.03 6.48
N LEU A 159 14.06 -10.08 7.40
CA LEU A 159 15.25 -9.24 7.46
C LEU A 159 16.52 -10.06 7.70
N SER A 160 16.43 -11.14 8.48
CA SER A 160 17.54 -12.06 8.77
C SER A 160 17.80 -13.07 7.64
N SER A 161 16.91 -13.17 6.65
CA SER A 161 17.10 -14.04 5.49
C SER A 161 18.20 -13.50 4.55
N PRO A 162 18.78 -14.33 3.66
CA PRO A 162 19.75 -13.86 2.66
C PRO A 162 19.23 -12.69 1.82
N LYS A 163 17.96 -12.75 1.39
CA LYS A 163 17.29 -11.67 0.64
C LYS A 163 17.13 -10.40 1.48
N GLY A 164 16.81 -10.54 2.77
CA GLY A 164 16.71 -9.40 3.70
C GLY A 164 18.05 -8.69 3.90
N GLN A 165 19.13 -9.46 4.07
CA GLN A 165 20.49 -8.92 4.18
C GLN A 165 20.96 -8.26 2.88
N GLU A 166 20.63 -8.83 1.73
CA GLU A 166 20.88 -8.20 0.42
C GLU A 166 20.13 -6.87 0.31
N ASN A 167 18.85 -6.82 0.69
CA ASN A 167 18.08 -5.59 0.70
C ASN A 167 18.69 -4.54 1.64
N LEU A 168 19.13 -4.90 2.85
CA LEU A 168 19.82 -3.99 3.76
C LEU A 168 21.11 -3.40 3.15
N ALA A 169 21.89 -4.23 2.45
CA ALA A 169 23.08 -3.76 1.73
C ALA A 169 22.74 -2.78 0.60
N LYS A 170 21.65 -3.01 -0.14
CA LYS A 170 21.14 -2.08 -1.14
C LYS A 170 20.69 -0.75 -0.51
N VAL A 171 19.99 -0.82 0.62
CA VAL A 171 19.58 0.37 1.41
C VAL A 171 20.78 1.18 1.87
N GLU A 172 21.89 0.54 2.27
CA GLU A 172 23.12 1.28 2.60
C GLU A 172 23.67 2.05 1.39
N LYS A 173 23.69 1.43 0.21
CA LYS A 173 24.17 2.08 -1.02
C LYS A 173 23.30 3.26 -1.44
N LEU A 174 21.98 3.19 -1.23
CA LEU A 174 21.06 4.30 -1.53
C LEU A 174 21.34 5.57 -0.72
N LYS A 175 22.02 5.46 0.45
CA LYS A 175 22.43 6.63 1.22
C LYS A 175 23.33 7.58 0.42
N LEU A 176 24.18 7.05 -0.45
CA LEU A 176 25.07 7.85 -1.29
C LEU A 176 24.28 8.77 -2.24
N ILE A 177 23.16 8.27 -2.77
CA ILE A 177 22.25 9.07 -3.61
C ILE A 177 21.54 10.12 -2.75
N ALA A 178 21.06 9.74 -1.55
CA ALA A 178 20.40 10.67 -0.65
C ALA A 178 21.33 11.83 -0.25
N GLU A 179 22.60 11.54 0.06
CA GLU A 179 23.66 12.52 0.36
C GLU A 179 23.95 13.44 -0.84
N LYS A 180 24.08 12.88 -2.05
CA LYS A 180 24.24 13.63 -3.31
C LYS A 180 23.09 14.63 -3.54
N LEU A 181 21.87 14.22 -3.21
CA LEU A 181 20.66 15.05 -3.32
C LEU A 181 20.39 15.92 -2.08
N LYS A 182 21.25 15.84 -1.05
CA LYS A 182 21.13 16.57 0.21
C LYS A 182 19.78 16.35 0.92
N CYS A 183 19.30 15.11 0.91
CA CYS A 183 18.05 14.69 1.56
C CYS A 183 18.28 13.48 2.47
N THR A 184 17.32 13.17 3.34
CA THR A 184 17.38 11.92 4.13
C THR A 184 17.00 10.72 3.27
N LEU A 185 17.43 9.51 3.66
CA LEU A 185 17.05 8.30 2.93
C LEU A 185 15.53 8.06 2.96
N ALA A 186 14.87 8.45 4.05
CA ALA A 186 13.41 8.40 4.15
C ALA A 186 12.75 9.33 3.11
N GLN A 187 13.26 10.56 2.96
CA GLN A 187 12.78 11.50 1.96
C GLN A 187 13.00 10.98 0.54
N LEU A 188 14.17 10.40 0.25
CA LEU A 188 14.45 9.77 -1.05
C LEU A 188 13.46 8.64 -1.36
N ALA A 189 13.22 7.73 -0.41
CA ALA A 189 12.31 6.61 -0.57
C ALA A 189 10.85 7.05 -0.81
N LEU A 190 10.38 8.06 -0.06
CA LEU A 190 9.06 8.64 -0.23
C LEU A 190 8.92 9.36 -1.57
N ALA A 191 9.89 10.20 -1.93
CA ALA A 191 9.90 10.92 -3.20
C ALA A 191 9.91 9.97 -4.40
N TRP A 192 10.65 8.86 -4.29
CA TRP A 192 10.67 7.81 -5.31
C TRP A 192 9.29 7.16 -5.49
N CYS A 193 8.57 6.88 -4.40
CA CYS A 193 7.21 6.34 -4.49
C CYS A 193 6.28 7.33 -5.19
N LEU A 194 6.36 8.61 -4.83
CA LEU A 194 5.54 9.70 -5.41
C LEU A 194 5.91 10.06 -6.85
N LYS A 195 7.07 9.62 -7.35
CA LYS A 195 7.47 9.81 -8.75
C LYS A 195 6.69 8.89 -9.70
N ASN A 196 6.13 7.78 -9.20
CA ASN A 196 5.33 6.88 -10.02
C ASN A 196 3.96 7.52 -10.32
N PRO A 197 3.58 7.71 -11.60
CA PRO A 197 2.33 8.37 -11.97
C PRO A 197 1.07 7.60 -11.58
N HIS A 198 1.20 6.31 -11.23
CA HIS A 198 0.08 5.48 -10.77
C HIS A 198 -0.09 5.52 -9.24
N VAL A 199 0.76 6.25 -8.52
CA VAL A 199 0.62 6.51 -7.09
C VAL A 199 -0.13 7.81 -6.88
N SER A 200 -1.39 7.73 -6.48
CA SER A 200 -2.22 8.90 -6.19
C SER A 200 -1.90 9.46 -4.79
N THR A 201 -1.72 8.56 -3.82
CA THR A 201 -1.45 8.90 -2.42
C THR A 201 -0.45 7.92 -1.82
N ALA A 202 0.49 8.41 -1.01
CA ALA A 202 1.38 7.59 -0.18
C ALA A 202 1.05 7.73 1.30
N MET A 203 0.57 6.66 1.95
CA MET A 203 0.29 6.67 3.38
C MET A 203 1.58 6.60 4.20
N VAL A 204 1.92 7.71 4.84
CA VAL A 204 3.09 7.81 5.73
C VAL A 204 2.72 7.43 7.16
N GLY A 205 3.59 6.64 7.79
CA GLY A 205 3.51 6.36 9.23
C GLY A 205 4.60 7.13 9.97
N ALA A 206 4.24 7.82 11.04
CA ALA A 206 5.16 8.53 11.92
C ALA A 206 4.79 8.26 13.37
N THR A 207 5.79 8.11 14.25
CA THR A 207 5.58 7.95 15.70
C THR A 207 5.87 9.24 16.47
N SER A 208 6.31 10.30 15.78
CA SER A 208 6.48 11.64 16.35
C SER A 208 6.17 12.73 15.29
N PRO A 209 5.83 13.95 15.70
CA PRO A 209 5.62 15.07 14.77
C PRO A 209 6.84 15.38 13.91
N GLU A 210 8.05 15.24 14.44
CA GLU A 210 9.30 15.53 13.72
C GLU A 210 9.50 14.55 12.56
N GLN A 211 9.21 13.26 12.76
CA GLN A 211 9.23 12.26 11.69
C GLN A 211 8.20 12.59 10.61
N LEU A 212 7.03 13.10 11.00
CA LEU A 212 6.01 13.50 10.04
C LEU A 212 6.49 14.69 9.19
N ILE A 213 7.06 15.72 9.82
CA ILE A 213 7.62 16.89 9.12
C ILE A 213 8.77 16.47 8.19
N GLU A 214 9.66 15.58 8.65
CA GLU A 214 10.73 15.01 7.82
C GLU A 214 10.16 14.29 6.59
N ASN A 215 9.15 13.43 6.79
CA ASN A 215 8.50 12.69 5.72
C ASN A 215 7.82 13.61 4.71
N LEU A 216 7.10 14.64 5.17
CA LEU A 216 6.42 15.61 4.29
C LEU A 216 7.42 16.42 3.45
N SER A 217 8.63 16.65 3.96
CA SER A 217 9.69 17.34 3.22
C SER A 217 10.18 16.57 1.99
N ALA A 218 9.82 15.28 1.83
CA ALA A 218 10.07 14.49 0.63
C ALA A 218 9.49 15.11 -0.65
N LEU A 219 8.42 15.92 -0.53
CA LEU A 219 7.83 16.63 -1.67
C LEU A 219 8.83 17.54 -2.39
N SER A 220 9.79 18.12 -1.67
CA SER A 220 10.85 18.93 -2.26
C SER A 220 11.90 18.13 -3.05
N VAL A 221 11.94 16.81 -2.84
CA VAL A 221 12.89 15.88 -3.48
C VAL A 221 12.32 15.28 -4.77
N VAL A 222 10.99 15.21 -4.94
CA VAL A 222 10.34 14.59 -6.11
C VAL A 222 10.84 15.19 -7.44
N GLY A 223 11.03 16.50 -7.48
CA GLY A 223 11.55 17.21 -8.66
C GLY A 223 13.03 16.95 -8.95
N LEU A 224 13.80 16.48 -7.96
CA LEU A 224 15.23 16.18 -8.08
C LEU A 224 15.50 14.78 -8.65
N LEU A 225 14.49 13.90 -8.67
CA LEU A 225 14.59 12.55 -9.23
C LEU A 225 14.51 12.62 -10.77
N THR A 226 15.65 12.92 -11.40
CA THR A 226 15.85 12.84 -12.85
C THR A 226 15.94 11.39 -13.30
N GLU A 227 15.83 11.15 -14.61
CA GLU A 227 15.97 9.80 -15.20
C GLU A 227 17.32 9.15 -14.87
N ASP A 228 18.40 9.94 -14.81
CA ASP A 228 19.73 9.44 -14.42
C ASP A 228 19.75 8.95 -12.96
N ILE A 229 19.13 9.71 -12.05
CA ILE A 229 19.01 9.32 -10.64
C ILE A 229 18.12 8.08 -10.49
N LEU A 230 16.99 8.02 -11.20
CA LEU A 230 16.10 6.86 -11.18
C LEU A 230 16.82 5.61 -11.72
N SER A 231 17.63 5.77 -12.77
CA SER A 231 18.46 4.69 -13.32
C SER A 231 19.53 4.23 -12.33
N GLU A 232 20.18 5.16 -11.62
CA GLU A 232 21.14 4.86 -10.54
C GLU A 232 20.48 4.06 -9.40
N ILE A 233 19.26 4.45 -9.00
CA ILE A 233 18.45 3.73 -8.01
C ILE A 233 18.08 2.33 -8.52
N ASP A 234 17.62 2.19 -9.76
CA ASP A 234 17.26 0.90 -10.36
C ASP A 234 18.47 -0.05 -10.43
N LEU A 235 19.67 0.46 -10.75
CA LEU A 235 20.90 -0.32 -10.75
C LEU A 235 21.28 -0.83 -9.35
N ILE A 236 21.11 -0.01 -8.31
CA ILE A 236 21.37 -0.42 -6.92
C ILE A 236 20.35 -1.47 -6.48
N LEU A 237 19.07 -1.24 -6.75
CA LEU A 237 17.99 -2.11 -6.29
C LEU A 237 17.95 -3.44 -7.06
N ALA A 238 18.28 -3.41 -8.36
CA ALA A 238 18.31 -4.56 -9.26
C ALA A 238 17.03 -5.41 -9.19
N ASN A 239 15.88 -4.75 -9.08
CA ASN A 239 14.57 -5.37 -8.89
C ASN A 239 13.45 -4.73 -9.72
N LYS A 240 13.81 -3.94 -10.75
CA LYS A 240 12.84 -3.31 -11.65
C LYS A 240 11.97 -4.39 -12.30
N PRO A 241 10.64 -4.39 -12.08
CA PRO A 241 9.78 -5.42 -12.64
C PRO A 241 9.81 -5.40 -14.17
N VAL A 242 9.70 -6.59 -14.76
CA VAL A 242 9.61 -6.72 -16.22
C VAL A 242 8.15 -6.60 -16.61
N VAL A 243 7.79 -5.51 -17.28
CA VAL A 243 6.44 -5.34 -17.82
C VAL A 243 6.30 -6.24 -19.04
N VAL A 244 5.61 -7.37 -18.87
CA VAL A 244 5.26 -8.24 -19.99
C VAL A 244 4.08 -7.61 -20.71
N ASN A 245 4.34 -6.90 -21.80
CA ASN A 245 3.31 -6.46 -22.74
C ASN A 245 2.82 -7.67 -23.56
N SER A 246 2.19 -8.64 -22.91
CA SER A 246 1.63 -9.83 -23.55
C SER A 246 0.17 -9.55 -23.88
N PHE A 247 -0.10 -9.01 -25.08
CA PHE A 247 -1.29 -9.33 -25.89
C PHE A 247 -0.98 -9.05 -27.37
N ARG A 248 -0.16 -9.93 -27.97
CA ARG A 248 -0.27 -10.35 -29.38
C ARG A 248 -0.22 -11.86 -29.41
#